data_AF-A0A1T5MAK4-F1
#
_entry.id   AF-A0A1T5MAK4-F1
#
_cell.length_a   1.000
_cell.length_b   1.000
_cell.length_c   1.000
_cell.angle_alpha   90.00
_cell.angle_beta   90.00
_cell.angle_gamma   90.00
#
_symmetry.space_group_name_H-M   'P 1'
#
loop_
_entity.id
_entity.type
_entity.pdbx_description
1 polymer ?
#
loop_
_entity_poly.entity_id
_entity_poly.type
_entity_poly.pdbx_seq_one_letter_code
_entity_poly.pdbx_strand_id
1 'polypeptide(L)'
;MYMRKVKFSFVVLIGLLVSVCTAFAQISGPTPVNLGQIETYRFYNGTIYSSYTWGTGGKGYLVSTSNEGANFYARIQWLVAGSATITFFDNNRNQMGSHSVTINNNVSTPTATFTITQNCNSTTVTRSANTSGVDWYWQTSPTGMATNLGSTNTIVRTTPGSLYLRAKFSDTGTWSSGYQTVGNINIVTSVGSPSSSTDGHRISNNALVSVMLQVSPVSGTDSYKWYTDVTGGNAVSSGISATSYNAQLSGTRTFYVETVNGPCTSTPRKSVTGYIHPEPIVIVSNGGKLYNGKATLSVSNYSYDTYAWLNSSKQVIPGATGSSYIVDATGTYYLQVTKANSPAFISGPITISSINYIIATDVLADNVYNVNDAHQLISGSRNQTTQFFDGLGRPLQNVTWQSSPTNQDLIQPVVYDAAGREAKKYLPISSGTDGWYKGTSTIVDPVTGSYVGVAEPFYKPGSDNAVADDVVPYTETVFESSPLNRPIKSYGAGGDWAANSSTNPNGANKYIESQYTVNIHGEGTSSEEKIIAWKVSSSGSLEREPALTGTIESGGYFSSGQLKIQNTIDESGNSVREYFNKEGKVILKKVQVVAGAVNLNSATDWALTYYIYDDFGNLAFVLPPQAAEVIKSSSN
;
A
#
# COMPACT_ATOMS: atom_id res chain seq x y z
N MET A 1 -39.30 32.85 81.17
CA MET A 1 -40.53 33.66 81.05
C MET A 1 -41.61 32.74 80.51
N TYR A 2 -42.07 31.77 81.32
CA TYR A 2 -43.18 31.86 82.27
C TYR A 2 -44.52 32.22 81.60
N MET A 3 -45.47 31.28 81.77
CA MET A 3 -46.93 31.45 81.77
C MET A 3 -47.65 31.58 80.41
N ARG A 4 -48.82 30.98 80.18
CA ARG A 4 -49.71 30.21 81.08
C ARG A 4 -50.69 29.40 80.22
N LYS A 5 -50.77 28.09 80.50
CA LYS A 5 -51.99 27.29 80.25
C LYS A 5 -53.08 27.81 81.18
N VAL A 6 -54.29 27.97 80.67
CA VAL A 6 -55.50 28.07 81.50
C VAL A 6 -56.51 27.07 80.98
N LYS A 7 -56.63 25.96 81.73
CA LYS A 7 -57.83 25.11 81.75
C LYS A 7 -58.81 25.78 82.69
N PHE A 8 -60.07 25.91 82.28
CA PHE A 8 -61.19 25.99 83.20
C PHE A 8 -62.20 24.90 82.83
N SER A 9 -62.30 23.94 83.74
CA SER A 9 -63.47 23.09 83.92
C SER A 9 -64.28 23.75 85.04
N PHE A 10 -65.61 23.86 84.93
CA PHE A 10 -66.56 23.51 85.99
C PHE A 10 -68.02 23.79 85.56
N VAL A 11 -68.83 22.75 85.80
CA VAL A 11 -70.22 22.74 86.27
C VAL A 11 -71.36 22.99 85.28
N VAL A 12 -71.99 21.86 84.99
CA VAL A 12 -73.35 21.63 84.50
C VAL A 12 -74.36 22.22 85.49
N LEU A 13 -75.25 23.09 84.99
CA LEU A 13 -76.56 23.33 85.59
C LEU A 13 -77.61 23.04 84.52
N ILE A 14 -78.38 21.98 84.75
CA ILE A 14 -79.48 21.51 83.89
C ILE A 14 -80.63 22.51 84.01
N GLY A 15 -80.84 23.29 82.95
CA GLY A 15 -82.04 24.10 82.74
C GLY A 15 -82.84 23.50 81.58
N LEU A 16 -83.89 22.76 81.91
CA LEU A 16 -84.86 22.21 80.96
C LEU A 16 -85.67 23.37 80.36
N LEU A 17 -85.16 24.00 79.30
CA LEU A 17 -85.90 24.96 78.49
C LEU A 17 -86.51 24.22 77.29
N VAL A 18 -87.82 24.03 77.33
CA VAL A 18 -88.63 23.69 76.15
C VAL A 18 -88.57 24.90 75.21
N SER A 19 -87.60 24.88 74.30
CA SER A 19 -87.44 25.90 73.26
C SER A 19 -88.38 25.56 72.10
N VAL A 20 -89.39 26.41 71.92
CA VAL A 20 -90.23 26.40 70.72
C VAL A 20 -89.36 26.87 69.56
N CYS A 21 -88.87 25.91 68.78
CA CYS A 21 -88.07 26.16 67.58
C CYS A 21 -88.95 26.79 66.50
N THR A 22 -88.76 28.09 66.22
CA THR A 22 -89.28 28.73 65.01
C THR A 22 -88.35 28.37 63.86
N ALA A 23 -88.75 27.41 63.03
CA ALA A 23 -88.00 26.99 61.86
C ALA A 23 -88.05 28.08 60.77
N PHE A 24 -86.93 28.77 60.55
CA PHE A 24 -86.74 29.57 59.34
C PHE A 24 -86.75 28.63 58.12
N ALA A 25 -87.47 28.99 57.07
CA ALA A 25 -87.53 28.23 55.83
C ALA A 25 -86.13 28.08 55.22
N GLN A 26 -85.63 26.85 55.07
CA GLN A 26 -84.32 26.57 54.51
C GLN A 26 -84.39 25.51 53.41
N ILE A 27 -83.77 25.81 52.26
CA ILE A 27 -83.42 24.81 51.25
C ILE A 27 -82.07 24.20 51.66
N SER A 28 -81.96 22.88 51.68
CA SER A 28 -80.74 22.12 51.97
C SER A 28 -80.37 21.20 50.81
N GLY A 29 -79.07 21.08 50.55
CA GLY A 29 -78.52 20.20 49.51
C GLY A 29 -77.00 20.39 49.39
N PRO A 30 -76.35 19.61 48.50
CA PRO A 30 -74.90 19.63 48.37
C PRO A 30 -74.42 20.92 47.71
N THR A 31 -73.36 21.51 48.29
CA THR A 31 -72.57 22.60 47.70
C THR A 31 -71.15 22.50 48.27
N PRO A 32 -70.08 22.57 47.45
CA PRO A 32 -70.06 22.71 45.99
C PRO A 32 -70.43 21.42 45.24
N VAL A 33 -70.79 21.54 43.96
CA VAL A 33 -71.13 20.42 43.04
C VAL A 33 -70.30 20.53 41.75
N ASN A 34 -70.08 19.44 40.99
CA ASN A 34 -69.34 19.54 39.73
C ASN A 34 -70.28 19.66 38.51
N LEU A 35 -69.80 20.35 37.47
CA LEU A 35 -70.48 20.47 36.18
C LEU A 35 -70.87 19.07 35.64
N GLY A 36 -72.12 18.90 35.23
CA GLY A 36 -72.68 17.66 34.71
C GLY A 36 -73.31 16.72 35.76
N GLN A 37 -73.07 16.91 37.06
CA GLN A 37 -73.67 16.07 38.11
C GLN A 37 -75.15 16.40 38.35
N ILE A 38 -75.93 15.37 38.71
CA ILE A 38 -77.35 15.49 39.11
C ILE A 38 -77.45 15.36 40.62
N GLU A 39 -77.87 16.43 41.27
CA GLU A 39 -77.95 16.50 42.73
C GLU A 39 -79.36 16.80 43.22
N THR A 40 -79.70 16.32 44.41
CA THR A 40 -81.04 16.46 44.98
C THR A 40 -81.04 17.50 46.11
N TYR A 41 -81.97 18.46 46.04
CA TYR A 41 -82.15 19.54 47.00
C TYR A 41 -83.51 19.42 47.66
N ARG A 42 -83.60 19.73 48.95
CA ARG A 42 -84.81 19.63 49.78
C ARG A 42 -85.19 20.99 50.34
N PHE A 43 -86.48 21.33 50.30
CA PHE A 43 -87.08 22.47 50.98
C PHE A 43 -88.03 21.99 52.07
N TYR A 44 -87.95 22.60 53.25
CA TYR A 44 -88.87 22.35 54.37
C TYR A 44 -89.06 23.62 55.21
N ASN A 45 -90.33 23.96 55.48
CA ASN A 45 -90.70 25.03 56.41
C ASN A 45 -91.96 24.68 57.23
N GLY A 46 -92.35 23.40 57.28
CA GLY A 46 -93.53 22.93 58.01
C GLY A 46 -94.89 23.21 57.35
N THR A 47 -94.94 23.91 56.20
CA THR A 47 -96.19 24.20 55.48
C THR A 47 -96.37 23.29 54.27
N ILE A 48 -97.60 22.83 54.02
CA ILE A 48 -97.94 22.07 52.81
C ILE A 48 -98.46 23.04 51.75
N TYR A 49 -97.82 23.05 50.58
CA TYR A 49 -98.20 23.83 49.41
C TYR A 49 -98.91 22.93 48.39
N SER A 50 -100.04 23.39 47.85
CA SER A 50 -100.81 22.66 46.82
C SER A 50 -100.16 22.72 45.43
N SER A 51 -99.28 23.68 45.19
CA SER A 51 -98.47 23.85 43.99
C SER A 51 -97.13 24.51 44.36
N TYR A 52 -96.07 24.23 43.61
CA TYR A 52 -94.76 24.81 43.87
C TYR A 52 -93.90 24.77 42.62
N THR A 53 -92.88 25.64 42.57
CA THR A 53 -91.88 25.62 41.49
C THR A 53 -90.48 25.86 42.04
N TRP A 54 -89.49 25.35 41.31
CA TRP A 54 -88.06 25.51 41.64
C TRP A 54 -87.37 26.32 40.54
N GLY A 55 -86.66 27.37 40.95
CA GLY A 55 -85.75 28.12 40.07
C GLY A 55 -84.32 27.64 40.26
N THR A 56 -83.60 27.39 39.16
CA THR A 56 -82.20 26.91 39.17
C THR A 56 -81.16 28.02 38.91
N GLY A 57 -81.59 29.29 38.92
CA GLY A 57 -80.73 30.44 38.61
C GLY A 57 -80.19 30.45 37.18
N GLY A 58 -80.83 29.73 36.25
CA GLY A 58 -80.47 29.69 34.82
C GLY A 58 -79.24 28.83 34.48
N LYS A 59 -78.63 28.17 35.48
CA LYS A 59 -77.40 27.39 35.30
C LYS A 59 -77.57 25.88 35.44
N GLY A 60 -78.75 25.44 35.86
CA GLY A 60 -79.08 24.02 36.00
C GLY A 60 -80.39 23.67 35.28
N TYR A 61 -80.48 22.45 34.79
CA TYR A 61 -81.70 21.86 34.26
C TYR A 61 -82.41 21.09 35.37
N LEU A 62 -83.70 21.39 35.59
CA LEU A 62 -84.51 20.71 36.58
C LEU A 62 -84.94 19.34 36.02
N VAL A 63 -84.34 18.27 36.55
CA VAL A 63 -84.55 16.89 36.08
C VAL A 63 -85.89 16.37 36.54
N SER A 64 -86.22 16.56 37.83
CA SER A 64 -87.51 16.15 38.40
C SER A 64 -87.79 16.87 39.72
N THR A 65 -89.07 16.96 40.08
CA THR A 65 -89.51 17.43 41.41
C THR A 65 -90.46 16.43 42.04
N SER A 66 -90.42 16.31 43.37
CA SER A 66 -91.34 15.47 44.15
C SER A 66 -91.58 16.07 45.53
N ASN A 67 -92.63 15.64 46.23
CA ASN A 67 -92.92 16.09 47.59
C ASN A 67 -93.50 14.97 48.45
N GLU A 68 -93.23 15.03 49.75
CA GLU A 68 -93.73 14.10 50.77
C GLU A 68 -94.11 14.90 52.02
N GLY A 69 -95.41 15.08 52.24
CA GLY A 69 -95.93 15.99 53.26
C GLY A 69 -95.46 17.43 53.04
N ALA A 70 -94.79 18.01 54.04
CA ALA A 70 -94.23 19.37 53.98
C ALA A 70 -92.77 19.42 53.43
N ASN A 71 -92.25 18.30 52.90
CA ASN A 71 -90.92 18.25 52.28
C ASN A 71 -91.03 18.26 50.76
N PHE A 72 -90.28 19.15 50.12
CA PHE A 72 -90.24 19.28 48.66
C PHE A 72 -88.84 19.01 48.16
N TYR A 73 -88.70 18.24 47.09
CA TYR A 73 -87.42 17.83 46.52
C TYR A 73 -87.30 18.28 45.07
N ALA A 74 -86.10 18.70 44.67
CA ALA A 74 -85.72 18.99 43.30
C ALA A 74 -84.41 18.29 42.95
N ARG A 75 -84.44 17.49 41.87
CA ARG A 75 -83.23 16.92 41.26
C ARG A 75 -82.78 17.86 40.14
N ILE A 76 -81.58 18.41 40.24
CA ILE A 76 -81.06 19.42 39.32
C ILE A 76 -79.75 18.91 38.72
N GLN A 77 -79.66 18.92 37.39
CA GLN A 77 -78.40 18.71 36.65
C GLN A 77 -77.74 20.06 36.38
N TRP A 78 -76.50 20.24 36.79
CA TRP A 78 -75.81 21.52 36.58
C TRP A 78 -75.10 21.56 35.23
N LEU A 79 -75.47 22.53 34.39
CA LEU A 79 -75.00 22.63 33.01
C LEU A 79 -74.06 23.84 32.77
N VAL A 80 -74.02 24.80 33.68
CA VAL A 80 -73.16 25.99 33.60
C VAL A 80 -72.44 26.21 34.93
N ALA A 81 -71.12 26.44 34.87
CA ALA A 81 -70.29 26.62 36.05
C ALA A 81 -70.46 27.98 36.75
N GLY A 82 -69.92 28.09 37.97
CA GLY A 82 -69.96 29.28 38.81
C GLY A 82 -71.07 29.23 39.85
N SER A 83 -71.40 30.37 40.47
CA SER A 83 -72.45 30.41 41.50
C SER A 83 -73.84 30.46 40.87
N ALA A 84 -74.77 29.68 41.43
CA ALA A 84 -76.19 29.70 41.12
C ALA A 84 -76.99 29.74 42.43
N THR A 85 -78.17 30.35 42.41
CA THR A 85 -79.07 30.36 43.57
C THR A 85 -80.31 29.56 43.23
N ILE A 86 -80.50 28.44 43.93
CA ILE A 86 -81.73 27.68 43.88
C ILE A 86 -82.78 28.45 44.67
N THR A 87 -83.98 28.59 44.12
CA THR A 87 -85.08 29.30 44.77
C THR A 87 -86.34 28.45 44.77
N PHE A 88 -87.03 28.37 45.89
CA PHE A 88 -88.33 27.69 46.01
C PHE A 88 -89.45 28.74 46.05
N PHE A 89 -90.49 28.53 45.23
CA PHE A 89 -91.64 29.42 45.12
C PHE A 89 -92.94 28.72 45.48
N ASP A 90 -93.83 29.42 46.19
CA ASP A 90 -95.18 28.93 46.54
C ASP A 90 -96.18 29.05 45.36
N ASN A 91 -97.45 28.71 45.64
CA ASN A 91 -98.60 28.82 44.73
C ASN A 91 -98.73 30.17 44.03
N ASN A 92 -98.31 31.25 44.69
CA ASN A 92 -98.46 32.64 44.22
C ASN A 92 -97.15 33.19 43.65
N ARG A 93 -96.14 32.33 43.46
CA ARG A 93 -94.77 32.68 43.05
C ARG A 93 -94.03 33.58 44.04
N ASN A 94 -94.41 33.57 45.31
CA ASN A 94 -93.61 34.21 46.35
C ASN A 94 -92.39 33.35 46.66
N GLN A 95 -91.22 33.98 46.76
CA GLN A 95 -89.99 33.31 47.14
C GLN A 95 -90.04 32.91 48.62
N MET A 96 -90.01 31.61 48.90
CA MET A 96 -90.10 31.08 50.26
C MET A 96 -88.75 30.64 50.83
N GLY A 97 -87.75 30.41 49.98
CA GLY A 97 -86.42 30.02 50.40
C GLY A 97 -85.43 30.06 49.24
N SER A 98 -84.15 30.23 49.58
CA SER A 98 -83.05 30.23 48.60
C SER A 98 -81.82 29.50 49.13
N HIS A 99 -81.07 28.83 48.25
CA HIS A 99 -79.80 28.16 48.57
C HIS A 99 -78.76 28.43 47.49
N SER A 100 -77.58 28.90 47.90
CA SER A 100 -76.49 29.22 46.98
C SER A 100 -75.62 27.99 46.75
N VAL A 101 -75.50 27.59 45.48
CA VAL A 101 -74.70 26.46 45.03
C VAL A 101 -73.51 26.97 44.24
N THR A 102 -72.32 26.47 44.56
CA THR A 102 -71.11 26.70 43.77
C THR A 102 -70.89 25.50 42.85
N ILE A 103 -70.96 25.71 41.53
CA ILE A 103 -70.71 24.68 40.52
C ILE A 103 -69.26 24.76 40.04
N ASN A 104 -68.45 23.77 40.42
CA ASN A 104 -67.07 23.61 40.03
C ASN A 104 -66.95 23.07 38.60
N ASN A 105 -66.07 23.66 37.79
CA ASN A 105 -65.69 23.15 36.47
C ASN A 105 -64.32 22.45 36.58
N ASN A 106 -64.32 21.16 36.95
CA ASN A 106 -63.10 20.39 37.05
C ASN A 106 -62.81 19.68 35.73
N VAL A 107 -62.12 20.37 34.82
CA VAL A 107 -61.47 19.72 33.68
C VAL A 107 -60.35 18.83 34.24
N SER A 108 -60.34 17.54 33.88
CA SER A 108 -59.26 16.65 34.31
C SER A 108 -57.92 17.14 33.73
N THR A 109 -56.89 17.08 34.56
CA THR A 109 -55.52 17.37 34.14
C THR A 109 -55.13 16.42 33.00
N PRO A 110 -54.54 16.92 31.89
CA PRO A 110 -54.02 16.07 30.83
C PRO A 110 -53.09 14.99 31.39
N THR A 111 -53.18 13.77 30.87
CA THR A 111 -52.28 12.67 31.21
C THR A 111 -51.80 12.02 29.92
N ALA A 112 -50.66 12.50 29.42
CA ALA A 112 -49.99 12.01 28.24
C ALA A 112 -48.63 11.41 28.58
N THR A 113 -48.15 10.50 27.73
CA THR A 113 -46.73 10.13 27.67
C THR A 113 -46.03 11.00 26.63
N PHE A 114 -44.76 11.34 26.84
CA PHE A 114 -43.98 12.21 25.97
C PHE A 114 -42.74 11.50 25.44
N THR A 115 -42.48 11.63 24.15
CA THR A 115 -41.22 11.27 23.49
C THR A 115 -40.55 12.56 23.04
N ILE A 116 -39.32 12.80 23.51
CA ILE A 116 -38.53 13.98 23.17
C ILE A 116 -37.42 13.56 22.21
N THR A 117 -37.45 14.10 20.99
CA THR A 117 -36.44 13.85 19.95
C THR A 117 -35.69 15.15 19.67
N GLN A 118 -34.41 15.19 20.03
CA GLN A 118 -33.54 16.31 19.71
C GLN A 118 -33.09 16.20 18.25
N ASN A 119 -33.32 17.27 17.49
CA ASN A 119 -32.84 17.45 16.13
C ASN A 119 -31.83 18.60 16.10
N CYS A 120 -31.15 18.79 14.97
CA CYS A 120 -30.26 19.94 14.87
C CYS A 120 -31.06 21.24 14.85
N ASN A 121 -30.67 22.21 15.69
CA ASN A 121 -31.33 23.51 15.89
C ASN A 121 -32.81 23.44 16.33
N SER A 122 -33.34 22.27 16.67
CA SER A 122 -34.74 22.13 17.10
C SER A 122 -34.96 20.87 17.93
N THR A 123 -36.00 20.87 18.78
CA THR A 123 -36.41 19.68 19.54
C THR A 123 -37.88 19.41 19.29
N THR A 124 -38.17 18.19 18.86
CA THR A 124 -39.54 17.73 18.59
C THR A 124 -40.04 16.98 19.82
N VAL A 125 -41.18 17.41 20.35
CA VAL A 125 -41.88 16.72 21.44
C VAL A 125 -43.16 16.12 20.87
N THR A 126 -43.30 14.81 21.01
CA THR A 126 -44.51 14.08 20.61
C THR A 126 -45.18 13.52 21.84
N ARG A 127 -46.50 13.71 21.95
CA ARG A 127 -47.33 13.14 23.00
C ARG A 127 -48.18 11.97 22.49
N SER A 128 -48.65 11.13 23.41
CA SER A 128 -49.69 10.13 23.12
C SER A 128 -50.98 10.78 22.58
N ALA A 129 -51.73 10.00 21.79
CA ALA A 129 -53.02 10.44 21.26
C ALA A 129 -53.98 10.82 22.40
N ASN A 130 -54.79 11.84 22.13
CA ASN A 130 -55.81 12.27 23.07
C ASN A 130 -56.96 11.26 23.09
N THR A 131 -57.26 10.70 24.26
CA THR A 131 -58.40 9.78 24.48
C THR A 131 -59.60 10.48 25.12
N SER A 132 -59.48 11.78 25.42
CA SER A 132 -60.50 12.60 26.06
C SER A 132 -61.18 13.52 25.03
N GLY A 133 -62.49 13.73 25.14
CA GLY A 133 -63.27 14.61 24.25
C GLY A 133 -62.97 16.11 24.38
N VAL A 134 -61.77 16.50 24.85
CA VAL A 134 -61.31 17.88 25.07
C VAL A 134 -59.97 18.11 24.41
N ASP A 135 -59.74 19.26 23.78
CA ASP A 135 -58.49 19.53 23.07
C ASP A 135 -57.34 19.83 24.05
N TRP A 136 -56.15 19.25 23.79
CA TRP A 136 -54.96 19.51 24.58
C TRP A 136 -54.02 20.45 23.84
N TYR A 137 -53.66 21.57 24.45
CA TYR A 137 -52.77 22.59 23.89
C TYR A 137 -51.44 22.65 24.63
N TRP A 138 -50.37 22.83 23.87
CA TRP A 138 -49.03 23.08 24.39
C TRP A 138 -48.93 24.47 25.02
N GLN A 139 -48.20 24.59 26.12
CA GLN A 139 -48.04 25.83 26.89
C GLN A 139 -46.58 26.06 27.32
N THR A 140 -46.17 27.31 27.44
CA THR A 140 -44.85 27.70 28.00
C THR A 140 -44.92 28.10 29.47
N SER A 141 -46.10 28.13 30.07
CA SER A 141 -46.28 28.34 31.51
C SER A 141 -47.41 27.46 32.07
N PRO A 142 -47.36 27.12 33.38
CA PRO A 142 -48.40 26.32 34.04
C PRO A 142 -49.83 26.87 33.93
N THR A 143 -49.96 28.19 33.82
CA THR A 143 -51.23 28.91 33.73
C THR A 143 -51.50 29.51 32.36
N GLY A 144 -50.70 29.16 31.35
CA GLY A 144 -50.80 29.69 29.99
C GLY A 144 -52.17 29.43 29.36
N MET A 145 -52.71 30.44 28.68
CA MET A 145 -54.01 30.40 28.01
C MET A 145 -53.90 30.59 26.48
N ALA A 146 -52.68 30.58 25.94
CA ALA A 146 -52.43 30.82 24.53
C ALA A 146 -52.67 29.55 23.71
N THR A 147 -53.18 29.69 22.49
CA THR A 147 -53.37 28.56 21.56
C THR A 147 -52.33 28.53 20.44
N ASN A 148 -51.37 29.46 20.44
CA ASN A 148 -50.42 29.68 19.36
C ASN A 148 -49.43 28.51 19.14
N LEU A 149 -49.23 27.68 20.15
CA LEU A 149 -48.38 26.48 20.06
C LEU A 149 -49.13 25.25 19.51
N GLY A 150 -50.43 25.40 19.24
CA GLY A 150 -51.28 24.37 18.66
C GLY A 150 -51.72 23.28 19.64
N SER A 151 -52.62 22.42 19.15
CA SER A 151 -53.17 21.26 19.87
C SER A 151 -52.77 19.91 19.27
N THR A 152 -51.91 19.93 18.24
CA THR A 152 -51.41 18.74 17.57
C THR A 152 -50.65 17.82 18.53
N ASN A 153 -50.53 16.54 18.17
CA ASN A 153 -49.80 15.56 18.98
C ASN A 153 -48.29 15.81 19.01
N THR A 154 -47.78 16.69 18.14
CA THR A 154 -46.37 17.01 18.05
C THR A 154 -46.18 18.52 18.02
N ILE A 155 -45.11 19.00 18.68
CA ILE A 155 -44.63 20.38 18.64
C ILE A 155 -43.12 20.39 18.37
N VAL A 156 -42.68 21.32 17.50
CA VAL A 156 -41.27 21.59 17.25
C VAL A 156 -40.88 22.88 17.97
N ARG A 157 -39.87 22.82 18.82
CA ARG A 157 -39.31 23.96 19.55
C ARG A 157 -37.97 24.33 18.94
N THR A 158 -37.76 25.62 18.66
CA THR A 158 -36.47 26.19 18.21
C THR A 158 -35.82 27.08 19.25
N THR A 159 -36.50 27.32 20.39
CA THR A 159 -35.98 28.08 21.53
C THR A 159 -36.04 27.23 22.80
N PRO A 160 -35.03 27.32 23.68
CA PRO A 160 -35.05 26.58 24.93
C PRO A 160 -36.14 27.12 25.87
N GLY A 161 -36.63 26.29 26.77
CA GLY A 161 -37.58 26.71 27.81
C GLY A 161 -38.52 25.60 28.27
N SER A 162 -39.26 25.89 29.34
CA SER A 162 -40.21 24.95 29.93
C SER A 162 -41.43 24.74 29.04
N LEU A 163 -41.88 23.48 28.94
CA LEU A 163 -43.06 23.09 28.17
C LEU A 163 -44.06 22.35 29.08
N TYR A 164 -45.33 22.67 28.90
CA TYR A 164 -46.46 22.14 29.65
C TYR A 164 -47.60 21.78 28.70
N LEU A 165 -48.56 20.99 29.17
CA LEU A 165 -49.77 20.62 28.44
C LEU A 165 -51.01 20.97 29.28
N ARG A 166 -52.01 21.63 28.67
CA ARG A 166 -53.29 21.96 29.31
C ARG A 166 -54.46 21.57 28.42
N ALA A 167 -55.56 21.16 29.04
CA ALA A 167 -56.80 20.87 28.32
C ALA A 167 -57.65 22.14 28.19
N LYS A 168 -58.31 22.30 27.04
CA LYS A 168 -59.28 23.35 26.75
C LYS A 168 -60.56 22.70 26.23
N PHE A 169 -61.68 23.02 26.87
CA PHE A 169 -62.99 22.58 26.42
C PHE A 169 -63.43 23.32 25.15
N SER A 170 -63.91 22.60 24.15
CA SER A 170 -64.31 23.14 22.85
C SER A 170 -65.64 23.89 22.88
N ASP A 171 -66.52 23.57 23.83
CA ASP A 171 -67.87 24.14 24.01
C ASP A 171 -67.88 25.44 24.84
N THR A 172 -67.11 25.49 25.93
CA THR A 172 -67.08 26.61 26.88
C THR A 172 -65.82 27.47 26.76
N GLY A 173 -64.81 27.01 26.02
CA GLY A 173 -63.52 27.71 25.89
C GLY A 173 -62.68 27.76 27.16
N THR A 174 -63.10 27.05 28.23
CA THR A 174 -62.46 27.11 29.55
C THR A 174 -61.23 26.19 29.62
N TRP A 175 -60.17 26.64 30.30
CA TRP A 175 -58.93 25.90 30.51
C TRP A 175 -58.97 25.04 31.79
N SER A 176 -58.23 23.92 31.79
CA SER A 176 -58.12 23.05 32.96
C SER A 176 -57.46 23.70 34.17
N SER A 177 -57.94 23.42 35.38
CA SER A 177 -57.32 23.93 36.62
C SER A 177 -55.93 23.33 36.87
N GLY A 178 -55.68 22.12 36.38
CA GLY A 178 -54.37 21.46 36.38
C GLY A 178 -53.66 21.52 35.02
N TYR A 179 -52.39 21.14 35.02
CA TYR A 179 -51.52 21.03 33.85
C TYR A 179 -50.61 19.80 34.00
N GLN A 180 -50.08 19.30 32.89
CA GLN A 180 -49.02 18.29 32.90
C GLN A 180 -47.70 18.94 32.51
N THR A 181 -46.65 18.72 33.32
CA THR A 181 -45.29 19.17 33.01
C THR A 181 -44.65 18.21 32.01
N VAL A 182 -44.15 18.74 30.88
CA VAL A 182 -43.32 17.98 29.93
C VAL A 182 -41.86 18.01 30.39
N GLY A 183 -41.38 19.19 30.80
CA GLY A 183 -40.01 19.42 31.24
C GLY A 183 -39.38 20.66 30.59
N ASN A 184 -38.09 20.88 30.83
CA ASN A 184 -37.32 21.92 30.16
C ASN A 184 -36.79 21.39 28.81
N ILE A 185 -37.17 22.04 27.72
CA ILE A 185 -36.74 21.67 26.38
C ILE A 185 -35.43 22.40 26.08
N ASN A 186 -34.36 21.63 25.85
CA ASN A 186 -33.08 22.14 25.40
C ASN A 186 -33.01 22.13 23.87
N ILE A 187 -32.23 23.02 23.28
CA ILE A 187 -31.97 23.09 21.84
C ILE A 187 -30.47 22.89 21.61
N VAL A 188 -30.12 21.89 20.82
CA VAL A 188 -28.73 21.69 20.38
C VAL A 188 -28.47 22.59 19.18
N THR A 189 -27.48 23.47 19.31
CA THR A 189 -27.08 24.40 18.25
C THR A 189 -26.05 23.76 17.32
N SER A 190 -26.09 24.14 16.05
CA SER A 190 -25.08 23.74 15.07
C SER A 190 -23.67 24.09 15.50
N VAL A 191 -22.71 23.21 15.18
CA VAL A 191 -21.28 23.43 15.38
C VAL A 191 -20.59 23.73 14.06
N GLY A 192 -19.57 24.59 14.10
CA GLY A 192 -18.76 24.93 12.93
C GLY A 192 -17.68 23.88 12.67
N SER A 193 -17.24 23.77 11.42
CA SER A 193 -16.13 22.87 11.05
C SER A 193 -14.79 23.37 11.60
N PRO A 194 -13.78 22.50 11.73
CA PRO A 194 -12.44 22.93 12.14
C PRO A 194 -11.87 24.02 11.23
N SER A 195 -11.30 25.07 11.83
CA SER A 195 -10.79 26.24 11.11
C SER A 195 -9.51 25.92 10.31
N SER A 196 -8.58 25.18 10.89
CA SER A 196 -7.32 24.77 10.27
C SER A 196 -7.12 23.25 10.33
N SER A 197 -6.28 22.77 9.42
CA SER A 197 -5.84 21.39 9.32
C SER A 197 -4.34 21.34 9.10
N THR A 198 -3.71 20.27 9.58
CA THR A 198 -2.31 19.96 9.34
C THR A 198 -2.24 18.66 8.56
N ASP A 199 -1.78 18.75 7.32
CA ASP A 199 -1.55 17.61 6.46
C ASP A 199 -0.41 16.74 7.01
N GLY A 200 -0.53 15.44 6.83
CA GLY A 200 0.47 14.48 7.25
C GLY A 200 1.34 14.05 6.08
N HIS A 201 2.65 13.94 6.29
CA HIS A 201 3.58 13.52 5.25
C HIS A 201 4.42 12.31 5.69
N ARG A 202 4.68 11.41 4.73
CA ARG A 202 5.62 10.29 4.87
C ARG A 202 6.39 10.07 3.57
N ILE A 203 7.60 9.52 3.71
CA ILE A 203 8.40 8.98 2.61
C ILE A 203 8.25 7.45 2.66
N SER A 204 7.80 6.83 1.56
CA SER A 204 7.61 5.36 1.48
C SER A 204 7.51 4.87 0.03
N ASN A 205 7.95 3.64 -0.23
CA ASN A 205 7.84 2.96 -1.52
C ASN A 205 6.47 2.29 -1.78
N ASN A 206 5.37 3.01 -1.52
CA ASN A 206 3.99 2.49 -1.58
C ASN A 206 3.68 1.35 -0.59
N ALA A 207 4.55 1.10 0.39
CA ALA A 207 4.21 0.25 1.53
C ALA A 207 3.14 0.93 2.39
N LEU A 208 2.34 0.14 3.11
CA LEU A 208 1.34 0.67 4.03
C LEU A 208 2.03 1.32 5.23
N VAL A 209 1.87 2.64 5.39
CA VAL A 209 2.49 3.43 6.46
C VAL A 209 1.48 4.26 7.24
N SER A 210 1.80 4.52 8.51
CA SER A 210 1.00 5.37 9.38
C SER A 210 1.31 6.85 9.17
N VAL A 211 0.30 7.62 8.75
CA VAL A 211 0.34 9.07 8.53
C VAL A 211 -0.59 9.76 9.53
N MET A 212 -0.03 10.63 10.37
CA MET A 212 -0.81 11.41 11.33
C MET A 212 -1.40 12.65 10.64
N LEU A 213 -2.73 12.79 10.67
CA LEU A 213 -3.49 13.95 10.22
C LEU A 213 -4.03 14.70 11.43
N GLN A 214 -4.09 16.03 11.39
CA GLN A 214 -4.60 16.82 12.52
C GLN A 214 -5.52 17.97 12.10
N VAL A 215 -6.41 18.38 13.00
CA VAL A 215 -7.26 19.57 12.86
C VAL A 215 -7.31 20.41 14.14
N SER A 216 -7.61 21.70 13.99
CA SER A 216 -7.82 22.60 15.13
C SER A 216 -9.02 22.17 15.98
N PRO A 217 -8.95 22.27 17.32
CA PRO A 217 -10.12 22.02 18.17
C PRO A 217 -11.24 23.04 17.93
N VAL A 218 -12.49 22.61 18.06
CA VAL A 218 -13.71 23.43 17.95
C VAL A 218 -14.42 23.45 19.30
N SER A 219 -14.78 24.64 19.78
CA SER A 219 -15.53 24.79 21.04
C SER A 219 -16.98 24.30 20.90
N GLY A 220 -17.51 23.67 21.95
CA GLY A 220 -18.90 23.18 21.99
C GLY A 220 -19.16 21.94 21.14
N THR A 221 -18.11 21.20 20.76
CA THR A 221 -18.22 19.90 20.08
C THR A 221 -18.12 18.75 21.08
N ASP A 222 -18.90 17.69 20.85
CA ASP A 222 -18.82 16.45 21.63
C ASP A 222 -17.76 15.51 21.05
N SER A 223 -17.65 15.42 19.72
CA SER A 223 -16.71 14.52 19.07
C SER A 223 -16.33 14.97 17.65
N TYR A 224 -15.28 14.33 17.12
CA TYR A 224 -14.88 14.45 15.72
C TYR A 224 -15.12 13.12 15.03
N LYS A 225 -15.57 13.16 13.77
CA LYS A 225 -15.73 11.98 12.91
C LYS A 225 -14.95 12.18 11.62
N TRP A 226 -14.12 11.20 11.30
CA TRP A 226 -13.26 11.19 10.12
C TRP A 226 -13.86 10.31 9.02
N TYR A 227 -13.71 10.74 7.77
CA TYR A 227 -14.31 10.12 6.61
C TYR A 227 -13.34 10.10 5.43
N THR A 228 -13.61 9.22 4.48
CA THR A 228 -12.93 9.18 3.20
C THR A 228 -13.68 9.95 2.12
N ASP A 229 -14.97 10.17 2.32
CA ASP A 229 -15.87 10.82 1.37
C ASP A 229 -16.19 12.24 1.82
N VAL A 230 -16.36 13.13 0.85
CA VAL A 230 -16.69 14.55 1.11
C VAL A 230 -18.08 14.70 1.74
N THR A 231 -19.01 13.79 1.43
CA THR A 231 -20.37 13.72 1.95
C THR A 231 -20.82 12.27 2.09
N GLY A 232 -21.61 11.96 3.11
CA GLY A 232 -22.04 10.58 3.37
C GLY A 232 -20.90 9.67 3.82
N GLY A 233 -21.05 8.36 3.59
CA GLY A 233 -20.05 7.36 3.96
C GLY A 233 -20.02 7.00 5.45
N ASN A 234 -19.29 5.94 5.77
CA ASN A 234 -19.05 5.51 7.14
C ASN A 234 -17.83 6.22 7.73
N ALA A 235 -17.89 6.55 9.02
CA ALA A 235 -16.75 7.15 9.70
C ALA A 235 -15.63 6.11 9.83
N VAL A 236 -14.42 6.48 9.42
CA VAL A 236 -13.21 5.65 9.60
C VAL A 236 -12.60 5.82 10.99
N SER A 237 -12.97 6.88 11.71
CA SER A 237 -12.60 7.12 13.11
C SER A 237 -13.58 8.08 13.78
N SER A 238 -13.85 7.90 15.08
CA SER A 238 -14.71 8.79 15.86
C SER A 238 -14.28 8.88 17.34
N GLY A 239 -14.32 10.07 17.95
CA GLY A 239 -14.09 10.22 19.39
C GLY A 239 -13.96 11.68 19.87
N ILE A 240 -14.01 11.87 21.20
CA ILE A 240 -13.94 13.20 21.86
C ILE A 240 -12.56 13.85 21.66
N SER A 241 -11.49 13.05 21.69
CA SER A 241 -10.10 13.50 21.51
C SER A 241 -9.55 13.28 20.10
N ALA A 242 -10.41 13.03 19.10
CA ALA A 242 -10.01 12.69 17.74
C ALA A 242 -9.66 13.92 16.87
N THR A 243 -8.98 14.92 17.45
CA THR A 243 -8.39 16.02 16.66
C THR A 243 -7.21 15.54 15.82
N SER A 244 -6.71 14.33 16.08
CA SER A 244 -5.73 13.63 15.25
C SER A 244 -6.23 12.27 14.78
N TYR A 245 -5.85 11.87 13.57
CA TYR A 245 -6.14 10.56 12.99
C TYR A 245 -4.88 9.94 12.37
N ASN A 246 -4.54 8.71 12.77
CA ASN A 246 -3.42 7.95 12.20
C ASN A 246 -3.93 7.09 11.03
N ALA A 247 -3.90 7.65 9.82
CA ALA A 247 -4.32 6.97 8.60
C ALA A 247 -3.27 5.94 8.16
N GLN A 248 -3.71 4.74 7.77
CA GLN A 248 -2.85 3.76 7.10
C GLN A 248 -2.93 3.99 5.59
N LEU A 249 -1.83 4.38 4.97
CA LEU A 249 -1.77 4.80 3.57
C LEU A 249 -0.65 4.08 2.81
N SER A 250 -0.96 3.61 1.60
CA SER A 250 0.01 3.16 0.59
C SER A 250 0.18 4.16 -0.56
N GLY A 251 -0.55 5.29 -0.50
CA GLY A 251 -0.52 6.36 -1.48
C GLY A 251 -1.19 7.62 -0.95
N THR A 252 -0.96 8.75 -1.63
CA THR A 252 -1.53 10.05 -1.22
C THR A 252 -3.05 10.03 -1.26
N ARG A 253 -3.70 10.45 -0.16
CA ARG A 253 -5.16 10.42 -0.03
C ARG A 253 -5.67 11.57 0.82
N THR A 254 -6.81 12.13 0.42
CA THR A 254 -7.53 13.16 1.19
C THR A 254 -8.61 12.54 2.05
N PHE A 255 -8.69 12.98 3.30
CA PHE A 255 -9.71 12.66 4.28
C PHE A 255 -10.51 13.90 4.64
N TYR A 256 -11.66 13.67 5.27
CA TYR A 256 -12.59 14.73 5.64
C TYR A 256 -13.01 14.54 7.09
N VAL A 257 -13.07 15.62 7.86
CA VAL A 257 -13.52 15.59 9.25
C VAL A 257 -14.67 16.54 9.48
N GLU A 258 -15.66 16.07 10.23
CA GLU A 258 -16.74 16.89 10.77
C GLU A 258 -16.73 16.84 12.29
N THR A 259 -17.18 17.94 12.90
CA THR A 259 -17.44 18.03 14.33
C THR A 259 -18.90 17.69 14.60
N VAL A 260 -19.16 17.05 15.73
CA VAL A 260 -20.47 16.56 16.13
C VAL A 260 -20.82 17.10 17.51
N ASN A 261 -22.01 17.67 17.65
CA ASN A 261 -22.62 18.06 18.92
C ASN A 261 -24.06 17.52 18.94
N GLY A 262 -24.30 16.47 19.72
CA GLY A 262 -25.57 15.72 19.71
C GLY A 262 -26.02 15.33 18.29
N PRO A 263 -27.21 15.75 17.82
CA PRO A 263 -27.71 15.49 16.47
C PRO A 263 -27.15 16.44 15.40
N CYS A 264 -26.38 17.48 15.77
CA CYS A 264 -25.80 18.44 14.84
C CYS A 264 -24.42 17.98 14.37
N THR A 265 -24.18 18.09 13.07
CA THR A 265 -22.86 17.92 12.45
C THR A 265 -22.46 19.19 11.70
N SER A 266 -21.17 19.46 11.61
CA SER A 266 -20.65 20.61 10.86
C SER A 266 -20.75 20.39 9.36
N THR A 267 -21.11 21.44 8.61
CA THR A 267 -21.12 21.45 7.14
C THR A 267 -20.48 22.73 6.60
N PRO A 268 -19.55 22.67 5.62
CA PRO A 268 -18.98 21.47 4.97
C PRO A 268 -17.91 20.77 5.83
N ARG A 269 -17.55 19.52 5.52
CA ARG A 269 -16.42 18.84 6.19
C ARG A 269 -15.10 19.56 5.90
N LYS A 270 -14.17 19.55 6.87
CA LYS A 270 -12.80 20.06 6.66
C LYS A 270 -11.95 18.97 6.00
N SER A 271 -11.28 19.27 4.90
CA SER A 271 -10.36 18.35 4.23
C SER A 271 -8.97 18.36 4.89
N VAL A 272 -8.33 17.19 4.97
CA VAL A 272 -6.94 16.99 5.41
C VAL A 272 -6.31 15.91 4.54
N THR A 273 -5.12 16.16 4.01
CA THR A 273 -4.46 15.23 3.08
C THR A 273 -3.28 14.53 3.75
N GLY A 274 -3.18 13.21 3.54
CA GLY A 274 -1.99 12.44 3.83
C GLY A 274 -1.17 12.27 2.55
N TYR A 275 0.01 12.87 2.49
CA TYR A 275 0.94 12.79 1.37
C TYR A 275 1.94 11.65 1.56
N ILE A 276 2.08 10.81 0.53
CA ILE A 276 3.14 9.81 0.41
C ILE A 276 4.11 10.28 -0.67
N HIS A 277 5.35 10.55 -0.27
CA HIS A 277 6.47 10.87 -1.15
C HIS A 277 7.26 9.58 -1.46
N PRO A 278 7.79 9.40 -2.68
CA PRO A 278 8.57 8.22 -3.02
C PRO A 278 9.87 8.16 -2.22
N GLU A 279 10.44 6.98 -2.03
CA GLU A 279 11.79 6.81 -1.46
C GLU A 279 12.89 7.29 -2.41
N PRO A 280 14.05 7.76 -1.91
CA PRO A 280 15.14 8.23 -2.75
C PRO A 280 15.82 7.06 -3.47
N ILE A 281 15.98 7.19 -4.79
CA ILE A 281 16.82 6.29 -5.60
C ILE A 281 18.18 6.96 -5.73
N VAL A 282 19.21 6.29 -5.19
CA VAL A 282 20.60 6.75 -5.29
C VAL A 282 21.29 6.03 -6.45
N ILE A 283 21.77 6.83 -7.40
CA ILE A 283 22.68 6.38 -8.45
C ILE A 283 24.11 6.61 -7.98
N VAL A 284 24.95 5.60 -8.20
CA VAL A 284 26.37 5.64 -7.86
C VAL A 284 27.17 5.58 -9.15
N SER A 285 28.09 6.54 -9.35
CA SER A 285 29.00 6.51 -10.50
C SER A 285 29.93 5.30 -10.43
N ASN A 286 30.51 4.91 -11.57
CA ASN A 286 31.53 3.86 -11.65
C ASN A 286 31.08 2.50 -11.05
N GLY A 287 29.78 2.22 -11.02
CA GLY A 287 29.24 0.98 -10.45
C GLY A 287 29.58 0.76 -8.97
N GLY A 288 29.74 1.82 -8.18
CA GLY A 288 30.14 1.71 -6.77
C GLY A 288 31.64 1.52 -6.55
N LYS A 289 32.46 1.84 -7.55
CA LYS A 289 33.92 1.79 -7.46
C LYS A 289 34.55 3.18 -7.37
N LEU A 290 35.50 3.35 -6.46
CA LEU A 290 36.37 4.52 -6.45
C LEU A 290 37.27 4.48 -7.69
N TYR A 291 37.27 5.58 -8.43
CA TYR A 291 38.13 5.80 -9.57
C TYR A 291 38.93 7.09 -9.36
N ASN A 292 40.25 7.04 -9.54
CA ASN A 292 41.18 8.08 -9.09
C ASN A 292 40.87 8.55 -7.64
N GLY A 293 40.52 7.58 -6.79
CA GLY A 293 40.10 7.81 -5.41
C GLY A 293 38.75 8.49 -5.24
N LYS A 294 37.85 8.54 -6.24
CA LYS A 294 36.55 9.22 -6.13
C LYS A 294 35.38 8.44 -6.76
N ALA A 295 34.17 8.60 -6.22
CA ALA A 295 32.90 8.23 -6.86
C ALA A 295 31.82 9.27 -6.50
N THR A 296 30.78 9.41 -7.32
CA THR A 296 29.69 10.36 -7.07
C THR A 296 28.42 9.59 -6.72
N LEU A 297 27.81 9.94 -5.59
CA LEU A 297 26.47 9.53 -5.18
C LEU A 297 25.50 10.63 -5.60
N SER A 298 24.38 10.29 -6.22
CA SER A 298 23.38 11.26 -6.65
C SER A 298 21.96 10.73 -6.55
N VAL A 299 21.02 11.57 -6.11
CA VAL A 299 19.59 11.23 -6.09
C VAL A 299 18.97 11.54 -7.45
N SER A 300 18.27 10.58 -8.05
CA SER A 300 17.81 10.68 -9.45
C SER A 300 16.30 10.85 -9.64
N ASN A 301 15.48 10.44 -8.67
CA ASN A 301 14.04 10.25 -8.90
C ASN A 301 13.14 11.33 -8.30
N TYR A 302 13.60 12.10 -7.30
CA TYR A 302 12.74 13.02 -6.57
C TYR A 302 13.53 14.14 -5.86
N SER A 303 12.88 15.30 -5.69
CA SER A 303 13.45 16.46 -4.99
C SER A 303 12.97 16.55 -3.54
N TYR A 304 13.92 16.50 -2.62
CA TYR A 304 13.73 16.60 -1.18
C TYR A 304 14.09 17.99 -0.68
N ASP A 305 13.63 18.33 0.52
CA ASP A 305 13.87 19.66 1.09
C ASP A 305 15.26 19.73 1.75
N THR A 306 15.74 18.61 2.29
CA THR A 306 17.11 18.48 2.81
C THR A 306 17.74 17.16 2.40
N TYR A 307 19.06 17.18 2.23
CA TYR A 307 19.89 16.00 2.02
C TYR A 307 21.01 16.00 3.05
N ALA A 308 21.36 14.83 3.59
CA ALA A 308 22.52 14.62 4.43
C ALA A 308 23.11 13.25 4.17
N TRP A 309 24.34 13.20 3.64
CA TRP A 309 25.05 11.94 3.45
C TRP A 309 25.67 11.49 4.76
N LEU A 310 25.56 10.20 5.03
CA LEU A 310 25.95 9.57 6.28
C LEU A 310 27.07 8.57 6.04
N ASN A 311 27.98 8.43 7.01
CA ASN A 311 29.02 7.41 7.01
C ASN A 311 28.48 6.03 7.47
N SER A 312 29.36 5.04 7.58
CA SER A 312 29.01 3.67 7.99
C SER A 312 28.41 3.57 9.40
N SER A 313 28.70 4.53 10.27
CA SER A 313 28.11 4.68 11.62
C SER A 313 26.81 5.49 11.63
N LYS A 314 26.24 5.81 10.46
CA LYS A 314 25.05 6.67 10.30
C LYS A 314 25.21 8.07 10.89
N GLN A 315 26.44 8.59 10.90
CA GLN A 315 26.72 9.97 11.30
C GLN A 315 26.81 10.85 10.06
N VAL A 316 26.27 12.08 10.17
CA VAL A 316 26.30 13.07 9.08
C VAL A 316 27.74 13.43 8.74
N ILE A 317 28.06 13.36 7.45
CA ILE A 317 29.35 13.79 6.92
C ILE A 317 29.29 15.33 6.76
N PRO A 318 30.19 16.08 7.42
CA PRO A 318 30.18 17.54 7.35
C PRO A 318 30.29 18.05 5.90
N GLY A 319 29.41 18.99 5.52
CA GLY A 319 29.40 19.60 4.18
C GLY A 319 28.71 18.77 3.09
N ALA A 320 28.35 17.51 3.36
CA ALA A 320 27.68 16.65 2.40
C ALA A 320 26.15 16.82 2.45
N THR A 321 25.64 18.01 2.08
CA THR A 321 24.21 18.36 2.17
C THR A 321 23.53 18.53 0.81
N GLY A 322 24.22 18.20 -0.28
CA GLY A 322 23.67 18.27 -1.64
C GLY A 322 22.88 17.02 -2.03
N SER A 323 22.08 17.14 -3.09
CA SER A 323 21.46 15.99 -3.78
C SER A 323 22.51 15.08 -4.44
N SER A 324 23.74 15.55 -4.55
CA SER A 324 24.93 14.77 -4.91
C SER A 324 26.05 14.93 -3.89
N TYR A 325 26.91 13.92 -3.79
CA TYR A 325 28.10 13.92 -2.95
C TYR A 325 29.21 13.09 -3.59
N ILE A 326 30.43 13.62 -3.57
CA ILE A 326 31.62 12.93 -4.06
C ILE A 326 32.27 12.23 -2.87
N VAL A 327 32.26 10.90 -2.88
CA VAL A 327 32.97 10.05 -1.93
C VAL A 327 34.40 9.82 -2.41
N ASP A 328 35.34 9.75 -1.48
CA ASP A 328 36.76 9.49 -1.77
C ASP A 328 37.34 8.28 -1.01
N ALA A 329 36.54 7.66 -0.14
CA ALA A 329 36.92 6.50 0.65
C ALA A 329 35.97 5.32 0.42
N THR A 330 36.52 4.11 0.44
CA THR A 330 35.74 2.87 0.40
C THR A 330 34.97 2.70 1.70
N GLY A 331 33.77 2.17 1.65
CA GLY A 331 32.93 1.96 2.82
C GLY A 331 31.45 1.90 2.49
N THR A 332 30.64 1.87 3.53
CA THR A 332 29.18 1.94 3.41
C THR A 332 28.71 3.35 3.75
N TYR A 333 27.87 3.90 2.90
CA TYR A 333 27.25 5.21 3.04
C TYR A 333 25.74 5.06 3.11
N TYR A 334 25.07 6.07 3.67
CA TYR A 334 23.61 6.18 3.65
C TYR A 334 23.22 7.60 3.27
N LEU A 335 21.98 7.77 2.82
CA LEU A 335 21.39 9.06 2.56
C LEU A 335 20.25 9.30 3.53
N GLN A 336 20.28 10.42 4.24
CA GLN A 336 19.14 10.93 5.00
C GLN A 336 18.47 12.07 4.23
N VAL A 337 17.15 12.00 4.08
CA VAL A 337 16.34 13.04 3.44
C VAL A 337 15.15 13.44 4.30
N THR A 338 14.69 14.67 4.12
CA THR A 338 13.42 15.15 4.68
C THR A 338 12.57 15.81 3.58
N LYS A 339 11.25 15.71 3.73
CA LYS A 339 10.28 16.35 2.84
C LYS A 339 9.08 16.83 3.64
N ALA A 340 8.77 18.11 3.55
CA ALA A 340 7.77 18.79 4.36
C ALA A 340 7.97 18.46 5.84
N ASN A 341 6.92 18.01 6.53
CA ASN A 341 6.95 17.57 7.93
C ASN A 341 7.12 16.05 8.08
N SER A 342 7.61 15.34 7.05
CA SER A 342 7.88 13.90 7.14
C SER A 342 9.00 13.63 8.15
N PRO A 343 8.92 12.55 8.95
CA PRO A 343 10.06 12.01 9.68
C PRO A 343 11.23 11.79 8.72
N ALA A 344 12.45 12.01 9.20
CA ALA A 344 13.65 11.80 8.39
C ALA A 344 13.71 10.34 7.92
N PHE A 345 13.90 10.16 6.62
CA PHE A 345 14.08 8.84 6.01
C PHE A 345 15.57 8.58 5.80
N ILE A 346 16.02 7.36 6.11
CA ILE A 346 17.40 6.90 5.85
C ILE A 346 17.33 5.76 4.84
N SER A 347 18.12 5.87 3.76
CA SER A 347 18.20 4.86 2.71
C SER A 347 18.74 3.52 3.20
N GLY A 348 18.64 2.49 2.34
CA GLY A 348 19.46 1.30 2.47
C GLY A 348 20.96 1.59 2.34
N PRO A 349 21.83 0.62 2.67
CA PRO A 349 23.28 0.77 2.58
C PRO A 349 23.75 0.95 1.13
N ILE A 350 24.66 1.91 0.92
CA ILE A 350 25.30 2.19 -0.37
C ILE A 350 26.78 1.82 -0.23
N THR A 351 27.22 0.75 -0.90
CA THR A 351 28.60 0.26 -0.75
C THR A 351 29.51 0.81 -1.83
N ILE A 352 30.64 1.37 -1.40
CA ILE A 352 31.71 1.89 -2.23
C ILE A 352 32.97 1.07 -1.99
N SER A 353 33.57 0.57 -3.06
CA SER A 353 34.78 -0.26 -3.01
C SER A 353 35.81 0.27 -4.00
N SER A 354 37.04 -0.24 -3.97
CA SER A 354 38.03 0.05 -5.01
C SER A 354 37.99 -1.01 -6.11
N ILE A 355 38.58 -0.68 -7.26
CA ILE A 355 38.86 -1.62 -8.34
C ILE A 355 40.28 -1.38 -8.85
N ASN A 356 40.99 -2.46 -9.18
CA ASN A 356 42.31 -2.37 -9.77
C ASN A 356 42.16 -2.06 -11.26
N TYR A 357 43.02 -1.19 -11.81
CA TYR A 357 42.97 -0.86 -13.23
C TYR A 357 44.35 -0.48 -13.77
N ILE A 358 44.53 -0.66 -15.08
CA ILE A 358 45.65 -0.13 -15.86
C ILE A 358 45.05 0.78 -16.94
N ILE A 359 45.60 1.98 -17.08
CA ILE A 359 45.22 2.93 -18.14
C ILE A 359 46.40 3.14 -19.06
N ALA A 360 46.17 2.93 -20.35
CA ALA A 360 47.05 3.37 -21.41
C ALA A 360 46.41 4.58 -22.10
N THR A 361 47.19 5.63 -22.32
CA THR A 361 46.75 6.83 -23.03
C THR A 361 47.74 7.13 -24.14
N ASP A 362 47.26 7.09 -25.38
CA ASP A 362 48.00 7.51 -26.55
C ASP A 362 47.61 8.96 -26.84
N VAL A 363 48.59 9.86 -26.70
CA VAL A 363 48.39 11.30 -26.96
C VAL A 363 48.57 11.55 -28.46
N LEU A 364 47.56 12.12 -29.09
CA LEU A 364 47.54 12.44 -30.52
C LEU A 364 47.71 13.94 -30.79
N ALA A 365 47.70 14.76 -29.74
CA ALA A 365 47.87 16.21 -29.81
C ALA A 365 49.33 16.62 -29.63
N ASP A 366 49.75 17.62 -30.40
CA ASP A 366 51.06 18.26 -30.24
C ASP A 366 51.14 19.08 -28.94
N ASN A 367 52.37 19.32 -28.48
CA ASN A 367 52.69 20.20 -27.33
C ASN A 367 52.12 19.77 -25.97
N VAL A 368 51.94 18.46 -25.75
CA VAL A 368 51.54 17.90 -24.45
C VAL A 368 52.78 17.38 -23.71
N TYR A 369 53.19 18.07 -22.65
CA TYR A 369 54.49 17.80 -21.99
C TYR A 369 54.37 17.16 -20.59
N ASN A 370 53.17 17.01 -20.06
CA ASN A 370 52.96 16.36 -18.77
C ASN A 370 51.66 15.54 -18.74
N VAL A 371 51.58 14.62 -17.78
CA VAL A 371 50.50 13.64 -17.64
C VAL A 371 49.16 14.31 -17.32
N ASN A 372 49.15 15.42 -16.56
CA ASN A 372 47.91 16.11 -16.22
C ASN A 372 47.27 16.74 -17.47
N ASP A 373 48.08 17.36 -18.34
CA ASP A 373 47.60 17.93 -19.60
C ASP A 373 47.09 16.83 -20.53
N ALA A 374 47.77 15.68 -20.60
CA ALA A 374 47.31 14.53 -21.35
C ALA A 374 45.92 14.04 -20.87
N HIS A 375 45.64 14.10 -19.56
CA HIS A 375 44.34 13.75 -18.96
C HIS A 375 43.24 14.80 -19.16
N GLN A 376 43.54 16.02 -19.62
CA GLN A 376 42.54 17.04 -19.95
C GLN A 376 42.18 17.10 -21.44
N LEU A 377 42.87 16.34 -22.30
CA LEU A 377 42.57 16.27 -23.73
C LEU A 377 41.17 15.71 -24.01
N ILE A 378 40.51 16.25 -25.05
CA ILE A 378 39.18 15.82 -25.52
C ILE A 378 39.27 14.61 -26.47
N SER A 379 38.12 14.01 -26.79
CA SER A 379 38.02 12.95 -27.82
C SER A 379 38.66 13.41 -29.13
N GLY A 380 39.39 12.51 -29.78
CA GLY A 380 40.13 12.75 -31.02
C GLY A 380 41.52 13.37 -30.84
N SER A 381 41.81 13.98 -29.69
CA SER A 381 43.16 14.47 -29.33
C SER A 381 43.95 13.47 -28.48
N ARG A 382 43.30 12.41 -28.00
CA ARG A 382 43.92 11.24 -27.37
C ARG A 382 43.05 10.00 -27.59
N ASN A 383 43.66 8.84 -27.51
CA ASN A 383 42.98 7.56 -27.32
C ASN A 383 43.30 7.03 -25.93
N GLN A 384 42.29 6.54 -25.21
CA GLN A 384 42.48 5.99 -23.87
C GLN A 384 41.83 4.63 -23.76
N THR A 385 42.59 3.66 -23.23
CA THR A 385 42.11 2.31 -22.93
C THR A 385 42.33 2.02 -21.45
N THR A 386 41.27 1.59 -20.77
CA THR A 386 41.28 1.21 -19.36
C THR A 386 40.94 -0.26 -19.22
N GLN A 387 41.88 -1.06 -18.70
CA GLN A 387 41.65 -2.45 -18.34
C GLN A 387 41.43 -2.55 -16.83
N PHE A 388 40.28 -3.07 -16.43
CA PHE A 388 39.92 -3.29 -15.03
C PHE A 388 40.25 -4.72 -14.63
N PHE A 389 40.65 -4.90 -13.36
CA PHE A 389 41.06 -6.17 -12.80
C PHE A 389 40.31 -6.46 -11.49
N ASP A 390 40.15 -7.75 -11.20
CA ASP A 390 39.68 -8.19 -9.90
C ASP A 390 40.78 -8.11 -8.82
N GLY A 391 40.47 -8.54 -7.60
CA GLY A 391 41.42 -8.58 -6.49
C GLY A 391 42.56 -9.59 -6.67
N LEU A 392 42.48 -10.49 -7.65
CA LEU A 392 43.48 -11.50 -7.99
C LEU A 392 44.30 -11.12 -9.23
N GLY A 393 44.03 -9.97 -9.84
CA GLY A 393 44.71 -9.51 -11.05
C GLY A 393 44.18 -10.10 -12.35
N ARG A 394 42.99 -10.72 -12.36
CA ARG A 394 42.34 -11.20 -13.59
C ARG A 394 41.55 -10.05 -14.24
N PRO A 395 41.60 -9.90 -15.58
CA PRO A 395 40.81 -8.89 -16.28
C PRO A 395 39.29 -9.04 -16.05
N LEU A 396 38.60 -7.94 -15.75
CA LEU A 396 37.15 -7.91 -15.57
C LEU A 396 36.42 -7.20 -16.71
N GLN A 397 37.03 -6.14 -17.25
CA GLN A 397 36.43 -5.33 -18.29
C GLN A 397 37.52 -4.53 -18.99
N ASN A 398 37.40 -4.40 -20.30
CA ASN A 398 38.18 -3.46 -21.10
C ASN A 398 37.27 -2.33 -21.56
N VAL A 399 37.68 -1.07 -21.37
CA VAL A 399 36.91 0.12 -21.77
C VAL A 399 37.81 1.01 -22.62
N THR A 400 37.38 1.31 -23.83
CA THR A 400 38.03 2.27 -24.72
C THR A 400 37.19 3.55 -24.75
N TRP A 401 37.78 4.65 -24.30
CA TRP A 401 37.07 5.90 -24.04
C TRP A 401 36.65 6.58 -25.33
N GLN A 402 35.36 6.90 -25.46
CA GLN A 402 34.76 7.67 -26.55
C GLN A 402 35.18 7.22 -27.97
N SER A 403 35.42 5.91 -28.16
CA SER A 403 35.96 5.37 -29.42
C SER A 403 34.89 5.06 -30.48
N SER A 404 33.59 5.15 -30.17
CA SER A 404 32.54 4.96 -31.16
C SER A 404 32.34 6.19 -32.06
N PRO A 405 31.73 6.06 -33.24
CA PRO A 405 31.38 7.20 -34.09
C PRO A 405 30.49 8.26 -33.41
N THR A 406 29.75 7.87 -32.36
CA THR A 406 28.89 8.75 -31.55
C THR A 406 29.59 9.25 -30.28
N ASN A 407 30.92 9.08 -30.17
CA ASN A 407 31.73 9.39 -28.98
C ASN A 407 31.28 8.67 -27.72
N GLN A 408 30.79 7.44 -27.83
CA GLN A 408 30.50 6.57 -26.70
C GLN A 408 31.69 5.66 -26.39
N ASP A 409 31.77 5.22 -25.14
CA ASP A 409 32.79 4.26 -24.70
C ASP A 409 32.48 2.88 -25.28
N LEU A 410 33.50 2.20 -25.78
CA LEU A 410 33.40 0.82 -26.26
C LEU A 410 33.91 -0.13 -25.18
N ILE A 411 33.01 -0.95 -24.65
CA ILE A 411 33.15 -1.75 -23.43
C ILE A 411 33.09 -3.24 -23.77
N GLN A 412 34.08 -4.00 -23.30
CA GLN A 412 34.13 -5.45 -23.41
C GLN A 412 34.22 -6.08 -22.02
N PRO A 413 33.16 -6.76 -21.54
CA PRO A 413 33.19 -7.46 -20.27
C PRO A 413 33.94 -8.81 -20.38
N VAL A 414 34.56 -9.23 -19.30
CA VAL A 414 35.14 -10.57 -19.14
C VAL A 414 34.44 -11.24 -17.96
N VAL A 415 33.83 -12.40 -18.21
CA VAL A 415 33.10 -13.15 -17.18
C VAL A 415 33.72 -14.53 -17.06
N TYR A 416 33.99 -14.92 -15.81
CA TYR A 416 34.57 -16.20 -15.49
C TYR A 416 33.49 -17.17 -15.01
N ASP A 417 33.64 -18.44 -15.39
CA ASP A 417 32.84 -19.52 -14.83
C ASP A 417 33.19 -19.80 -13.36
N ALA A 418 32.48 -20.72 -12.72
CA ALA A 418 32.72 -21.10 -11.31
C ALA A 418 34.14 -21.68 -11.07
N ALA A 419 34.81 -22.17 -12.10
CA ALA A 419 36.18 -22.66 -12.05
C ALA A 419 37.23 -21.55 -12.33
N GLY A 420 36.78 -20.32 -12.56
CA GLY A 420 37.64 -19.16 -12.79
C GLY A 420 38.15 -19.02 -14.22
N ARG A 421 37.50 -19.66 -15.20
CA ARG A 421 37.92 -19.71 -16.62
C ARG A 421 37.02 -18.82 -17.47
N GLU A 422 37.59 -18.22 -18.52
CA GLU A 422 36.83 -17.43 -19.49
C GLU A 422 36.16 -18.37 -20.49
N ALA A 423 35.01 -18.92 -20.13
CA ALA A 423 34.22 -19.80 -21.01
C ALA A 423 33.47 -19.03 -22.10
N LYS A 424 33.14 -17.76 -21.86
CA LYS A 424 32.44 -16.90 -22.81
C LYS A 424 33.27 -15.65 -23.07
N LYS A 425 33.51 -15.36 -24.34
CA LYS A 425 34.17 -14.12 -24.78
C LYS A 425 33.17 -13.24 -25.50
N TYR A 426 32.86 -12.13 -24.86
CA TYR A 426 31.79 -11.22 -25.20
C TYR A 426 32.19 -10.23 -26.31
N LEU A 427 31.27 -9.94 -27.24
CA LEU A 427 31.46 -8.91 -28.25
C LEU A 427 31.32 -7.49 -27.63
N PRO A 428 32.13 -6.50 -28.03
CA PRO A 428 32.13 -5.20 -27.37
C PRO A 428 30.87 -4.38 -27.67
N ILE A 429 30.33 -3.70 -26.65
CA ILE A 429 29.16 -2.81 -26.76
C ILE A 429 29.58 -1.34 -26.66
N SER A 430 28.79 -0.40 -27.19
CA SER A 430 29.01 1.03 -26.95
C SER A 430 28.02 1.63 -25.96
N SER A 431 28.49 2.21 -24.86
CA SER A 431 27.63 2.82 -23.84
C SER A 431 28.38 3.78 -22.91
N GLY A 432 27.75 4.91 -22.59
CA GLY A 432 28.36 5.95 -21.74
C GLY A 432 29.45 6.74 -22.44
N THR A 433 30.00 7.74 -21.76
CA THR A 433 31.04 8.66 -22.28
C THR A 433 32.11 8.99 -21.25
N ASP A 434 32.13 8.25 -20.15
CA ASP A 434 32.92 8.54 -18.96
C ASP A 434 34.26 7.78 -18.96
N GLY A 435 34.41 6.73 -19.78
CA GLY A 435 35.61 5.90 -19.88
C GLY A 435 35.79 4.94 -18.70
N TRP A 436 34.77 4.78 -17.87
CA TRP A 436 34.86 4.11 -16.57
C TRP A 436 34.19 2.75 -16.51
N TYR A 437 34.54 2.01 -15.45
CA TYR A 437 33.98 0.69 -15.18
C TYR A 437 32.47 0.74 -15.09
N LYS A 438 31.82 -0.05 -15.93
CA LYS A 438 30.39 -0.34 -15.83
C LYS A 438 30.23 -1.64 -15.06
N GLY A 439 29.41 -1.63 -14.02
CA GLY A 439 29.21 -2.82 -13.18
C GLY A 439 28.87 -4.04 -14.03
N THR A 440 29.59 -5.16 -13.84
CA THR A 440 29.39 -6.36 -14.68
C THR A 440 27.92 -6.79 -14.70
N SER A 441 27.22 -6.77 -13.56
CA SER A 441 25.78 -7.09 -13.46
C SER A 441 24.82 -6.12 -14.18
N THR A 442 25.32 -4.97 -14.64
CA THR A 442 24.55 -4.00 -15.44
C THR A 442 24.75 -4.18 -16.95
N ILE A 443 25.69 -5.04 -17.34
CA ILE A 443 26.02 -5.36 -18.74
C ILE A 443 25.76 -6.85 -19.00
N VAL A 444 26.23 -7.75 -18.14
CA VAL A 444 26.06 -9.20 -18.27
C VAL A 444 25.47 -9.77 -16.98
N ASP A 445 24.42 -10.57 -17.11
CA ASP A 445 23.89 -11.36 -16.00
C ASP A 445 24.90 -12.47 -15.65
N PRO A 446 25.44 -12.50 -14.42
CA PRO A 446 26.44 -13.49 -14.03
C PRO A 446 25.89 -14.94 -13.96
N VAL A 447 24.58 -15.12 -13.94
CA VAL A 447 23.91 -16.44 -13.87
C VAL A 447 23.63 -16.97 -15.27
N THR A 448 22.97 -16.17 -16.11
CA THR A 448 22.58 -16.60 -17.47
C THR A 448 23.71 -16.39 -18.49
N GLY A 449 24.63 -15.45 -18.21
CA GLY A 449 25.65 -15.02 -19.15
C GLY A 449 25.08 -14.21 -20.33
N SER A 450 23.84 -13.73 -20.24
CA SER A 450 23.21 -12.89 -21.26
C SER A 450 23.51 -11.42 -21.02
N TYR A 451 23.48 -10.60 -22.08
CA TYR A 451 23.51 -9.15 -21.93
C TYR A 451 22.25 -8.63 -21.24
N VAL A 452 22.42 -7.68 -20.31
CA VAL A 452 21.37 -7.04 -19.52
C VAL A 452 21.58 -5.53 -19.41
N GLY A 453 20.57 -4.82 -18.91
CA GLY A 453 20.67 -3.40 -18.59
C GLY A 453 20.99 -2.55 -19.82
N VAL A 454 22.07 -1.77 -19.75
CA VAL A 454 22.46 -0.86 -20.85
C VAL A 454 22.97 -1.61 -22.09
N ALA A 455 23.37 -2.87 -21.93
CA ALA A 455 23.87 -3.72 -23.01
C ALA A 455 22.74 -4.49 -23.71
N GLU A 456 21.61 -4.67 -23.02
CA GLU A 456 20.49 -5.47 -23.50
C GLU A 456 19.96 -5.05 -24.88
N PRO A 457 19.72 -3.76 -25.19
CA PRO A 457 19.18 -3.39 -26.49
C PRO A 457 20.23 -3.41 -27.62
N PHE A 458 21.52 -3.54 -27.30
CA PHE A 458 22.58 -3.27 -28.28
C PHE A 458 22.63 -4.26 -29.44
N TYR A 459 22.44 -5.54 -29.14
CA TYR A 459 22.40 -6.63 -30.13
C TYR A 459 20.97 -7.16 -30.33
N LYS A 460 19.93 -6.49 -29.85
CA LYS A 460 18.57 -7.05 -29.89
C LYS A 460 17.86 -6.77 -31.21
N PRO A 461 17.08 -7.74 -31.73
CA PRO A 461 16.22 -7.57 -32.89
C PRO A 461 15.41 -6.28 -32.89
N GLY A 462 15.56 -5.47 -33.95
CA GLY A 462 14.83 -4.21 -34.12
C GLY A 462 15.54 -2.98 -33.57
N SER A 463 16.84 -3.07 -33.34
CA SER A 463 17.67 -1.90 -33.03
C SER A 463 18.05 -1.15 -34.33
N ASP A 464 17.65 0.11 -34.49
CA ASP A 464 17.92 0.95 -35.69
C ASP A 464 19.39 1.42 -35.78
N ASN A 465 20.33 0.67 -35.21
CA ASN A 465 21.71 1.09 -34.96
C ASN A 465 22.74 0.56 -35.98
N ALA A 466 22.29 -0.11 -37.06
CA ALA A 466 23.13 -0.80 -38.04
C ALA A 466 24.09 -1.85 -37.43
N VAL A 467 23.85 -2.26 -36.18
CA VAL A 467 24.54 -3.36 -35.51
C VAL A 467 23.81 -4.66 -35.87
N ALA A 468 24.55 -5.76 -35.94
CA ALA A 468 23.95 -7.06 -36.18
C ALA A 468 23.08 -7.47 -34.98
N ASP A 469 21.81 -7.75 -35.23
CA ASP A 469 20.88 -8.29 -34.24
C ASP A 469 21.23 -9.77 -33.97
N ASP A 470 21.57 -10.09 -32.73
CA ASP A 470 21.97 -11.43 -32.31
C ASP A 470 21.58 -11.72 -30.85
N VAL A 471 21.06 -12.93 -30.59
CA VAL A 471 20.67 -13.39 -29.25
C VAL A 471 21.83 -14.04 -28.47
N VAL A 472 22.91 -14.43 -29.16
CA VAL A 472 24.15 -14.98 -28.61
C VAL A 472 25.41 -14.22 -29.11
N PRO A 473 25.55 -12.92 -28.79
CA PRO A 473 26.67 -12.07 -29.21
C PRO A 473 27.98 -12.34 -28.41
N TYR A 474 28.39 -13.59 -28.33
CA TYR A 474 29.63 -14.04 -27.68
C TYR A 474 30.10 -15.37 -28.29
N THR A 475 31.41 -15.65 -28.22
CA THR A 475 31.93 -17.00 -28.48
C THR A 475 31.90 -17.81 -27.19
N GLU A 476 31.62 -19.10 -27.27
CA GLU A 476 31.57 -19.99 -26.10
C GLU A 476 32.52 -21.18 -26.25
N THR A 477 33.31 -21.45 -25.23
CA THR A 477 34.18 -22.63 -25.16
C THR A 477 33.70 -23.54 -24.05
N VAL A 478 33.29 -24.76 -24.43
CA VAL A 478 32.92 -25.82 -23.49
C VAL A 478 34.17 -26.60 -23.14
N PHE A 479 34.54 -26.56 -21.87
CA PHE A 479 35.68 -27.28 -21.33
C PHE A 479 35.29 -28.65 -20.79
N GLU A 480 36.26 -29.56 -20.71
CA GLU A 480 36.09 -30.80 -19.96
C GLU A 480 35.94 -30.53 -18.45
N SER A 481 35.24 -31.43 -17.75
CA SER A 481 35.11 -31.45 -16.29
C SER A 481 36.38 -31.95 -15.59
N SER A 482 37.54 -31.48 -16.03
CA SER A 482 38.86 -31.85 -15.51
C SER A 482 39.65 -30.58 -15.16
N PRO A 483 40.51 -30.62 -14.12
CA PRO A 483 41.41 -29.53 -13.78
C PRO A 483 42.36 -29.10 -14.91
N LEU A 484 42.52 -29.92 -15.96
CA LEU A 484 43.38 -29.66 -17.10
C LEU A 484 42.84 -28.60 -18.08
N ASN A 485 41.61 -28.11 -17.89
CA ASN A 485 41.01 -27.00 -18.65
C ASN A 485 41.11 -27.15 -20.17
N ARG A 486 40.95 -28.38 -20.69
CA ARG A 486 40.99 -28.62 -22.13
C ARG A 486 39.66 -28.28 -22.79
N PRO A 487 39.65 -27.55 -23.92
CA PRO A 487 38.43 -27.29 -24.67
C PRO A 487 37.95 -28.58 -25.35
N ILE A 488 36.65 -28.86 -25.26
CA ILE A 488 35.96 -29.93 -26.00
C ILE A 488 35.24 -29.33 -27.21
N LYS A 489 34.55 -28.20 -27.03
CA LYS A 489 33.84 -27.52 -28.12
C LYS A 489 34.14 -26.04 -28.08
N SER A 490 34.37 -25.44 -29.23
CA SER A 490 34.50 -24.00 -29.41
C SER A 490 33.46 -23.52 -30.40
N TYR A 491 32.55 -22.69 -29.92
CA TYR A 491 31.50 -22.05 -30.70
C TYR A 491 31.96 -20.67 -31.17
N GLY A 492 31.70 -20.36 -32.43
CA GLY A 492 31.85 -18.99 -32.93
C GLY A 492 30.83 -18.04 -32.30
N ALA A 493 30.94 -16.75 -32.62
CA ALA A 493 30.02 -15.74 -32.11
C ALA A 493 28.74 -15.73 -32.94
N GLY A 494 27.60 -15.66 -32.25
CA GLY A 494 26.30 -15.46 -32.86
C GLY A 494 25.35 -16.65 -32.75
N GLY A 495 24.06 -16.38 -32.95
CA GLY A 495 22.98 -17.36 -32.82
C GLY A 495 23.13 -18.55 -33.76
N ASP A 496 23.66 -18.34 -34.97
CA ASP A 496 23.90 -19.40 -35.95
C ASP A 496 24.99 -20.38 -35.50
N TRP A 497 25.94 -19.94 -34.67
CA TRP A 497 26.97 -20.81 -34.12
C TRP A 497 26.44 -21.58 -32.91
N ALA A 498 25.70 -20.91 -32.04
CA ALA A 498 25.22 -21.49 -30.80
C ALA A 498 24.26 -22.69 -31.01
N ALA A 499 24.18 -23.53 -29.98
CA ALA A 499 23.24 -24.65 -29.96
C ALA A 499 21.78 -24.18 -29.97
N ASN A 500 20.90 -25.03 -30.51
CA ASN A 500 19.46 -24.82 -30.43
C ASN A 500 19.02 -24.86 -28.95
N SER A 501 18.32 -23.82 -28.50
CA SER A 501 17.83 -23.69 -27.13
C SER A 501 16.49 -22.95 -27.11
N SER A 502 15.85 -22.88 -25.93
CA SER A 502 14.64 -22.08 -25.75
C SER A 502 14.86 -20.58 -26.05
N THR A 503 16.09 -20.09 -25.88
CA THR A 503 16.49 -18.70 -26.15
C THR A 503 17.09 -18.50 -27.54
N ASN A 504 17.42 -19.59 -28.25
CA ASN A 504 17.92 -19.60 -29.61
C ASN A 504 17.30 -20.77 -30.42
N PRO A 505 16.02 -20.67 -30.81
CA PRO A 505 15.30 -21.78 -31.44
C PRO A 505 15.81 -22.16 -32.83
N ASN A 506 16.60 -21.29 -33.47
CA ASN A 506 17.17 -21.50 -34.79
C ASN A 506 18.68 -21.80 -34.76
N GLY A 507 19.26 -22.02 -33.58
CA GLY A 507 20.70 -22.29 -33.46
C GLY A 507 21.13 -23.51 -34.26
N ALA A 508 22.14 -23.35 -35.13
CA ALA A 508 22.60 -24.43 -36.00
C ALA A 508 23.63 -25.36 -35.32
N ASN A 509 23.98 -25.09 -34.05
CA ASN A 509 24.91 -25.91 -33.25
C ASN A 509 26.23 -26.19 -33.99
N LYS A 510 26.82 -25.14 -34.56
CA LYS A 510 28.11 -25.21 -35.26
C LYS A 510 29.22 -24.97 -34.26
N TYR A 511 30.17 -25.89 -34.20
CA TYR A 511 31.31 -25.79 -33.30
C TYR A 511 32.50 -26.52 -33.89
N ILE A 512 33.68 -26.11 -33.43
CA ILE A 512 34.91 -26.88 -33.60
C ILE A 512 35.00 -27.83 -32.41
N GLU A 513 35.08 -29.13 -32.66
CA GLU A 513 35.25 -30.14 -31.61
C GLU A 513 36.72 -30.49 -31.44
N SER A 514 37.16 -30.71 -30.20
CA SER A 514 38.48 -31.21 -29.86
C SER A 514 38.35 -32.48 -29.02
N GLN A 515 38.89 -33.57 -29.52
CA GLN A 515 38.90 -34.88 -28.87
C GLN A 515 40.32 -35.26 -28.49
N TYR A 516 40.49 -35.78 -27.28
CA TYR A 516 41.79 -36.18 -26.75
C TYR A 516 41.77 -37.69 -26.47
N THR A 517 42.44 -38.45 -27.33
CA THR A 517 42.49 -39.92 -27.24
C THR A 517 43.93 -40.42 -27.27
N VAL A 518 44.10 -41.74 -27.26
CA VAL A 518 45.40 -42.39 -27.48
C VAL A 518 45.30 -43.32 -28.67
N ASN A 519 46.42 -43.62 -29.30
CA ASN A 519 46.42 -44.53 -30.45
C ASN A 519 46.03 -45.96 -30.03
N ILE A 520 45.29 -46.63 -30.90
CA ILE A 520 44.98 -48.06 -30.78
C ILE A 520 45.53 -48.73 -32.04
N HIS A 521 46.44 -49.67 -31.86
CA HIS A 521 47.06 -50.40 -32.96
C HIS A 521 46.10 -51.44 -33.54
N GLY A 522 45.90 -51.43 -34.85
CA GLY A 522 45.13 -52.46 -35.56
C GLY A 522 44.55 -52.00 -36.89
N GLU A 523 43.68 -52.83 -37.46
CA GLU A 523 42.95 -52.60 -38.72
C GLU A 523 41.49 -53.07 -38.64
N GLY A 524 41.06 -53.69 -37.54
CA GLY A 524 39.79 -54.37 -37.41
C GLY A 524 38.60 -53.45 -37.09
N THR A 525 38.86 -52.22 -36.63
CA THR A 525 37.82 -51.25 -36.24
C THR A 525 38.13 -49.83 -36.73
N SER A 526 37.12 -48.95 -36.74
CA SER A 526 37.28 -47.53 -37.11
C SER A 526 38.10 -46.69 -36.12
N SER A 527 38.37 -47.22 -34.92
CA SER A 527 39.24 -46.61 -33.91
C SER A 527 40.69 -47.08 -33.97
N GLU A 528 40.96 -48.13 -34.74
CA GLU A 528 42.28 -48.75 -34.87
C GLU A 528 43.08 -48.17 -36.05
N GLU A 529 44.38 -47.99 -35.84
CA GLU A 529 45.27 -47.48 -36.86
C GLU A 529 46.71 -47.98 -36.72
N LYS A 530 47.34 -48.27 -37.87
CA LYS A 530 48.77 -48.53 -37.99
C LYS A 530 49.52 -47.23 -38.25
N ILE A 531 50.41 -46.87 -37.33
CA ILE A 531 51.26 -45.68 -37.41
C ILE A 531 52.70 -46.14 -37.42
N ILE A 532 53.43 -45.85 -38.50
CA ILE A 532 54.84 -46.20 -38.63
C ILE A 532 55.66 -45.40 -37.62
N ALA A 533 56.51 -46.10 -36.87
CA ALA A 533 57.54 -45.50 -36.05
C ALA A 533 58.82 -45.39 -36.87
N TRP A 534 59.24 -44.16 -37.12
CA TRP A 534 60.42 -43.87 -37.94
C TRP A 534 61.65 -43.62 -37.07
N LYS A 535 62.78 -44.08 -37.57
CA LYS A 535 64.11 -43.86 -37.00
C LYS A 535 65.04 -43.29 -38.06
N VAL A 536 65.92 -42.38 -37.65
CA VAL A 536 67.10 -42.01 -38.45
C VAL A 536 68.25 -42.90 -38.02
N SER A 537 68.77 -43.74 -38.91
CA SER A 537 69.89 -44.63 -38.57
C SER A 537 71.21 -43.86 -38.42
N SER A 538 72.23 -44.52 -37.88
CA SER A 538 73.55 -43.92 -37.67
C SER A 538 74.25 -43.50 -38.98
N SER A 539 73.77 -44.00 -40.13
CA SER A 539 74.20 -43.60 -41.47
C SER A 539 73.40 -42.43 -42.04
N GLY A 540 72.41 -41.90 -41.31
CA GLY A 540 71.53 -40.82 -41.74
C GLY A 540 70.35 -41.26 -42.61
N SER A 541 70.19 -42.55 -42.84
CA SER A 541 69.08 -43.12 -43.63
C SER A 541 67.81 -43.23 -42.80
N LEU A 542 66.66 -43.14 -43.49
CA LEU A 542 65.35 -43.29 -42.85
C LEU A 542 64.93 -44.77 -42.83
N GLU A 543 64.69 -45.29 -41.63
CA GLU A 543 64.36 -46.70 -41.39
C GLU A 543 63.17 -46.81 -40.42
N ARG A 544 62.49 -47.95 -40.38
CA ARG A 544 61.45 -48.19 -39.37
C ARG A 544 62.09 -48.65 -38.06
N GLU A 545 61.54 -48.22 -36.93
CA GLU A 545 61.99 -48.68 -35.60
C GLU A 545 61.85 -50.20 -35.48
N PRO A 546 62.85 -50.91 -34.91
CA PRO A 546 62.74 -52.33 -34.63
C PRO A 546 61.67 -52.59 -33.56
N ALA A 547 61.10 -53.79 -33.59
CA ALA A 547 60.10 -54.20 -32.61
C ALA A 547 60.66 -54.14 -31.18
N LEU A 548 59.88 -53.54 -30.27
CA LEU A 548 60.23 -53.39 -28.87
C LEU A 548 58.97 -53.63 -28.04
N THR A 549 58.99 -54.73 -27.26
CA THR A 549 57.83 -55.22 -26.51
C THR A 549 57.10 -54.11 -25.76
N GLY A 550 55.82 -53.93 -26.06
CA GLY A 550 54.94 -52.95 -25.41
C GLY A 550 55.09 -51.50 -25.91
N THR A 551 55.91 -51.24 -26.93
CA THR A 551 56.10 -49.90 -27.52
C THR A 551 56.02 -49.91 -29.05
N ILE A 552 56.69 -50.84 -29.71
CA ILE A 552 56.72 -50.98 -31.17
C ILE A 552 56.37 -52.43 -31.54
N GLU A 553 55.32 -52.59 -32.34
CA GLU A 553 54.87 -53.86 -32.91
C GLU A 553 55.78 -54.34 -34.04
N SER A 554 55.66 -55.62 -34.38
CA SER A 554 56.34 -56.20 -35.54
C SER A 554 56.00 -55.43 -36.82
N GLY A 555 57.01 -55.10 -37.63
CA GLY A 555 56.87 -54.26 -38.82
C GLY A 555 57.07 -52.75 -38.60
N GLY A 556 57.44 -52.35 -37.38
CA GLY A 556 57.85 -50.99 -37.04
C GLY A 556 56.68 -50.02 -36.89
N TYR A 557 55.63 -50.46 -36.20
CA TYR A 557 54.45 -49.64 -35.92
C TYR A 557 54.32 -49.38 -34.42
N PHE A 558 53.81 -48.22 -34.01
CA PHE A 558 53.53 -47.97 -32.60
C PHE A 558 52.48 -48.93 -32.04
N SER A 559 52.76 -49.51 -30.87
CA SER A 559 51.78 -50.24 -30.04
C SER A 559 50.69 -49.29 -29.50
N SER A 560 49.56 -49.84 -29.07
CA SER A 560 48.47 -49.06 -28.45
C SER A 560 48.96 -48.26 -27.22
N GLY A 561 48.45 -47.04 -27.05
CA GLY A 561 48.71 -46.19 -25.88
C GLY A 561 50.06 -45.47 -25.85
N GLN A 562 50.85 -45.51 -26.93
CA GLN A 562 52.16 -44.85 -27.00
C GLN A 562 52.11 -43.40 -27.45
N LEU A 563 51.04 -43.01 -28.13
CA LEU A 563 50.86 -41.68 -28.71
C LEU A 563 49.60 -41.03 -28.15
N LYS A 564 49.72 -39.75 -27.79
CA LYS A 564 48.58 -38.90 -27.49
C LYS A 564 48.03 -38.35 -28.81
N ILE A 565 46.72 -38.40 -28.99
CA ILE A 565 46.03 -37.90 -30.18
C ILE A 565 45.22 -36.68 -29.78
N GLN A 566 45.38 -35.60 -30.54
CA GLN A 566 44.46 -34.48 -30.56
C GLN A 566 43.74 -34.48 -31.90
N ASN A 567 42.44 -34.76 -31.89
CA ASN A 567 41.60 -34.72 -33.07
C ASN A 567 40.76 -33.44 -33.03
N THR A 568 40.93 -32.56 -34.00
CA THR A 568 40.13 -31.35 -34.19
C THR A 568 39.17 -31.58 -35.34
N ILE A 569 37.88 -31.46 -35.06
CA ILE A 569 36.81 -31.59 -36.04
C ILE A 569 36.28 -30.18 -36.31
N ASP A 570 36.27 -29.77 -37.58
CA ASP A 570 35.74 -28.46 -37.98
C ASP A 570 34.20 -28.43 -37.96
N GLU A 571 33.61 -27.25 -38.21
CA GLU A 571 32.16 -27.06 -38.24
C GLU A 571 31.44 -27.82 -39.36
N SER A 572 32.18 -28.35 -40.33
CA SER A 572 31.68 -29.15 -41.45
C SER A 572 31.84 -30.66 -41.21
N GLY A 573 32.45 -31.07 -40.08
CA GLY A 573 32.69 -32.46 -39.72
C GLY A 573 34.00 -33.05 -40.26
N ASN A 574 34.88 -32.26 -40.87
CA ASN A 574 36.18 -32.76 -41.31
C ASN A 574 37.18 -32.78 -40.15
N SER A 575 37.98 -33.84 -40.12
CA SER A 575 38.89 -34.12 -39.00
C SER A 575 40.36 -33.84 -39.35
N VAL A 576 41.07 -33.20 -38.42
CA VAL A 576 42.52 -33.04 -38.40
C VAL A 576 43.05 -33.69 -37.13
N ARG A 577 43.88 -34.73 -37.28
CA ARG A 577 44.45 -35.50 -36.16
C ARG A 577 45.95 -35.24 -36.05
N GLU A 578 46.38 -34.81 -34.88
CA GLU A 578 47.80 -34.61 -34.55
C GLU A 578 48.23 -35.60 -33.48
N TYR A 579 49.34 -36.28 -33.73
CA TYR A 579 49.84 -37.39 -32.93
C TYR A 579 51.12 -36.95 -32.23
N PHE A 580 51.12 -37.02 -30.91
CA PHE A 580 52.23 -36.57 -30.08
C PHE A 580 52.90 -37.77 -29.41
N ASN A 581 54.23 -37.77 -29.43
CA ASN A 581 55.00 -38.70 -28.60
C ASN A 581 54.94 -38.28 -27.12
N LYS A 582 55.56 -39.06 -26.23
CA LYS A 582 55.61 -38.78 -24.77
C LYS A 582 56.40 -37.51 -24.41
N GLU A 583 57.19 -36.98 -25.35
CA GLU A 583 57.93 -35.72 -25.20
C GLU A 583 57.12 -34.49 -25.67
N GLY A 584 55.90 -34.70 -26.19
CA GLY A 584 55.05 -33.63 -26.69
C GLY A 584 55.38 -33.15 -28.11
N LYS A 585 56.21 -33.88 -28.86
CA LYS A 585 56.52 -33.58 -30.27
C LYS A 585 55.49 -34.22 -31.19
N VAL A 586 55.01 -33.47 -32.18
CA VAL A 586 54.12 -33.99 -33.24
C VAL A 586 54.93 -34.94 -34.11
N ILE A 587 54.51 -36.19 -34.25
CA ILE A 587 55.17 -37.21 -35.10
C ILE A 587 54.41 -37.49 -36.39
N LEU A 588 53.10 -37.23 -36.40
CA LEU A 588 52.21 -37.43 -37.53
C LEU A 588 51.09 -36.41 -37.45
N LYS A 589 50.71 -35.88 -38.60
CA LYS A 589 49.47 -35.12 -38.81
C LYS A 589 48.67 -35.81 -39.90
N LYS A 590 47.41 -36.16 -39.61
CA LYS A 590 46.46 -36.67 -40.60
C LYS A 590 45.39 -35.61 -40.86
N VAL A 591 45.14 -35.31 -42.12
CA VAL A 591 44.05 -34.43 -42.56
C VAL A 591 43.07 -35.26 -43.38
N GLN A 592 41.79 -35.21 -43.03
CA GLN A 592 40.75 -35.93 -43.76
C GLN A 592 40.56 -35.31 -45.15
N VAL A 593 40.66 -36.14 -46.19
CA VAL A 593 40.48 -35.73 -47.60
C VAL A 593 39.07 -36.07 -48.07
N VAL A 594 38.58 -37.25 -47.69
CA VAL A 594 37.23 -37.71 -48.02
C VAL A 594 36.31 -37.48 -46.82
N ALA A 595 35.34 -36.57 -46.99
CA ALA A 595 34.37 -36.24 -45.95
C ALA A 595 33.63 -37.50 -45.44
N GLY A 596 33.55 -37.66 -44.12
CA GLY A 596 32.88 -38.81 -43.49
C GLY A 596 33.67 -40.12 -43.50
N ALA A 597 34.93 -40.13 -43.96
CA ALA A 597 35.77 -41.32 -43.89
C ALA A 597 36.00 -41.80 -42.44
N VAL A 598 35.69 -43.07 -42.19
CA VAL A 598 35.82 -43.72 -40.87
C VAL A 598 37.02 -44.65 -40.76
N ASN A 599 37.65 -45.01 -41.89
CA ASN A 599 38.82 -45.88 -41.90
C ASN A 599 40.11 -45.06 -41.76
N LEU A 600 40.77 -45.14 -40.61
CA LEU A 600 42.00 -44.40 -40.31
C LEU A 600 43.25 -44.93 -41.02
N ASN A 601 43.17 -46.14 -41.59
CA ASN A 601 44.29 -46.79 -42.28
C ASN A 601 44.34 -46.47 -43.78
N SER A 602 43.21 -46.06 -44.36
CA SER A 602 43.08 -45.72 -45.78
C SER A 602 44.05 -44.62 -46.21
N ALA A 603 44.78 -44.87 -47.31
CA ALA A 603 45.77 -43.93 -47.86
C ALA A 603 45.12 -42.85 -48.74
N THR A 604 43.90 -43.08 -49.23
CA THR A 604 43.14 -42.13 -50.06
C THR A 604 42.24 -41.23 -49.24
N ASP A 605 41.77 -41.71 -48.08
CA ASP A 605 40.82 -40.96 -47.25
C ASP A 605 41.51 -39.92 -46.38
N TRP A 606 42.81 -40.09 -46.12
CA TRP A 606 43.60 -39.26 -45.21
C TRP A 606 44.94 -38.87 -45.83
N ALA A 607 45.27 -37.59 -45.79
CA ALA A 607 46.59 -37.08 -46.10
C ALA A 607 47.49 -37.14 -44.86
N LEU A 608 48.61 -37.86 -44.94
CA LEU A 608 49.52 -38.10 -43.81
C LEU A 608 50.81 -37.28 -43.95
N THR A 609 51.16 -36.47 -42.96
CA THR A 609 52.46 -35.78 -42.88
C THR A 609 53.23 -36.29 -41.68
N TYR A 610 54.35 -36.98 -41.90
CA TYR A 610 55.22 -37.46 -40.81
C TYR A 610 56.29 -36.43 -40.47
N TYR A 611 56.52 -36.26 -39.18
CA TYR A 611 57.59 -35.43 -38.62
C TYR A 611 58.54 -36.34 -37.86
N ILE A 612 59.77 -36.43 -38.33
CA ILE A 612 60.73 -37.44 -37.89
C ILE A 612 61.89 -36.72 -37.23
N TYR A 613 62.20 -37.12 -36.01
CA TYR A 613 63.22 -36.50 -35.18
C TYR A 613 64.45 -37.40 -35.10
N ASP A 614 65.62 -36.80 -34.95
CA ASP A 614 66.86 -37.52 -34.64
C ASP A 614 66.91 -37.96 -33.16
N ASP A 615 67.94 -38.73 -32.78
CA ASP A 615 68.16 -39.19 -31.40
C ASP A 615 68.39 -38.03 -30.40
N PHE A 616 68.73 -36.83 -30.90
CA PHE A 616 68.88 -35.61 -30.11
C PHE A 616 67.58 -34.80 -29.99
N GLY A 617 66.52 -35.25 -30.67
CA GLY A 617 65.21 -34.63 -30.66
C GLY A 617 65.00 -33.46 -31.62
N ASN A 618 65.93 -33.22 -32.56
CA ASN A 618 65.78 -32.22 -33.61
C ASN A 618 64.95 -32.77 -34.76
N LEU A 619 64.16 -31.92 -35.43
CA LEU A 619 63.40 -32.32 -36.61
C LEU A 619 64.35 -32.61 -37.79
N ALA A 620 64.50 -33.87 -38.16
CA ALA A 620 65.42 -34.33 -39.22
C ALA A 620 64.73 -34.43 -40.58
N PHE A 621 63.49 -34.94 -40.63
CA PHE A 621 62.73 -35.09 -41.87
C PHE A 621 61.26 -34.72 -41.70
N VAL A 622 60.67 -34.19 -42.75
CA VAL A 622 59.21 -34.04 -42.90
C VAL A 622 58.80 -34.77 -44.16
N LEU A 623 58.00 -35.82 -44.03
CA LEU A 623 57.46 -36.56 -45.17
C LEU A 623 56.11 -35.95 -45.57
N PRO A 624 55.99 -35.33 -46.75
CA PRO A 624 54.74 -34.75 -47.20
C PRO A 624 53.70 -35.84 -47.57
N PRO A 625 52.41 -35.47 -47.71
CA PRO A 625 51.32 -36.41 -48.00
C PRO A 625 51.58 -37.39 -49.15
N GLN A 626 52.06 -36.89 -50.30
CA GLN A 626 52.35 -37.74 -51.46
C GLN A 626 53.45 -38.77 -51.19
N ALA A 627 54.48 -38.41 -50.43
CA ALA A 627 55.55 -39.34 -50.07
C ALA A 627 55.03 -40.44 -49.14
N ALA A 628 54.19 -40.08 -48.16
CA ALA A 628 53.58 -41.04 -47.24
C ALA A 628 52.62 -42.01 -47.95
N GLU A 629 51.88 -41.54 -48.95
CA GLU A 629 51.01 -42.36 -49.79
C GLU A 629 51.80 -43.42 -50.57
N VAL A 630 52.87 -43.01 -51.26
CA VAL A 630 53.77 -43.92 -51.99
C VAL A 630 54.35 -44.98 -51.06
N ILE A 631 54.87 -44.57 -49.90
CA ILE A 631 55.47 -45.49 -48.91
C ILE A 631 54.44 -46.53 -48.44
N LYS A 632 53.22 -46.13 -48.11
CA LYS A 632 52.16 -47.07 -47.71
C LYS A 632 51.80 -48.05 -48.84
N SER A 633 51.65 -47.55 -50.07
CA SER A 633 51.30 -48.38 -51.24
C SER A 633 52.38 -49.40 -51.61
N SER A 634 53.66 -49.06 -51.36
CA SER A 634 54.82 -49.93 -51.63
C SER A 634 55.07 -51.03 -50.58
N SER A 635 54.33 -51.01 -49.47
CA SER A 635 54.46 -51.96 -48.37
C SER A 635 53.34 -53.02 -48.30
N ASN A 636 52.59 -53.19 -49.40
CA ASN A 636 51.70 -54.33 -49.65
C ASN A 636 52.35 -55.38 -50.54
#